data_AF-A0A6C0B280-F1
#
_entry.id   AF-A0A6C0B280-F1
#
_cell.length_a   1.000
_cell.length_b   1.000
_cell.length_c   1.000
_cell.angle_alpha   90.00
_cell.angle_beta   90.00
_cell.angle_gamma   90.00
#
_symmetry.space_group_name_H-M   'P 1'
#
loop_
_entity.id
_entity.type
_entity.pdbx_description
1 polymer ?
#
loop_
_entity_poly.entity_id
_entity_poly.type
_entity_poly.pdbx_seq_one_letter_code
_entity_poly.pdbx_strand_id
1 'polypeptide(L)' 'MENVDTTVEQKKPEVRLVDVPVTDENVALNVIVSFLSLAQRRGVFAMDESAKIWECVQKFQKN' A
#
# COMPACT_ATOMS: atom_id res chain seq x y z
N MET A 1 -37.11 18.93 -14.88
CA MET A 1 -36.72 18.59 -13.49
C MET A 1 -37.00 17.10 -13.36
N GLU A 2 -36.06 16.19 -13.19
CA GLU A 2 -34.70 16.24 -12.64
C GLU A 2 -33.80 15.26 -13.42
N ASN A 3 -32.57 15.67 -13.75
CA ASN A 3 -31.56 14.75 -14.29
C ASN A 3 -30.99 13.95 -13.13
N VAL A 4 -31.21 12.63 -13.14
CA VAL A 4 -30.65 11.69 -12.17
C VAL A 4 -29.16 11.51 -12.49
N ASP A 5 -28.32 12.30 -11.82
CA ASP A 5 -26.88 12.14 -11.80
C ASP A 5 -26.55 10.82 -11.08
N THR A 6 -26.31 9.77 -11.88
CA THR A 6 -25.85 8.48 -11.40
C THR A 6 -24.33 8.51 -11.38
N THR A 7 -23.75 9.04 -10.30
CA THR A 7 -22.31 8.93 -10.05
C THR A 7 -21.98 7.46 -9.72
N VAL A 8 -21.57 6.72 -10.74
CA VAL A 8 -21.00 5.38 -10.57
C VAL A 8 -19.66 5.54 -9.85
N GLU A 9 -19.67 5.39 -8.52
CA GLU A 9 -18.45 5.39 -7.72
C GLU A 9 -17.64 4.15 -8.10
N GLN A 10 -16.68 4.33 -9.02
CA GLN A 10 -15.73 3.29 -9.40
C GLN A 10 -14.89 2.96 -8.17
N LYS A 11 -15.30 1.91 -7.45
CA LYS A 11 -14.55 1.32 -6.35
C LYS A 11 -13.19 0.91 -6.89
N LYS A 12 -12.18 1.78 -6.70
CA LYS A 12 -10.79 1.50 -7.09
C LYS A 12 -10.45 0.11 -6.53
N PRO A 13 -9.92 -0.81 -7.34
CA PRO A 13 -9.55 -2.12 -6.86
C PRO A 13 -8.63 -1.93 -5.66
N GLU A 14 -9.00 -2.56 -4.54
CA GLU A 14 -8.26 -2.50 -3.30
C GLU A 14 -6.98 -3.32 -3.52
N VAL A 15 -5.95 -2.67 -4.07
CA VAL A 15 -4.66 -3.30 -4.33
C VAL A 15 -4.04 -3.60 -2.98
N ARG A 16 -3.84 -4.88 -2.69
CA ARG A 16 -3.13 -5.29 -1.48
C ARG A 16 -1.67 -4.86 -1.61
N LEU A 17 -1.18 -4.13 -0.63
CA LEU A 17 0.21 -3.65 -0.61
C LEU A 17 1.24 -4.80 -0.64
N VAL A 18 0.86 -5.98 -0.15
CA VAL A 18 1.69 -7.19 -0.18
C VAL A 18 1.90 -7.77 -1.58
N ASP A 19 1.05 -7.40 -2.55
CA ASP A 19 1.15 -7.87 -3.93
C ASP A 19 1.97 -6.91 -4.81
N VAL A 20 2.39 -5.77 -4.26
CA VAL A 20 3.19 -4.78 -5.00
C VAL A 20 4.63 -5.29 -5.14
N PRO A 21 5.18 -5.38 -6.37
CA PRO A 21 6.55 -5.79 -6.60
C PRO A 21 7.52 -4.68 -6.19
N VAL A 22 8.49 -4.99 -5.33
CA VAL A 22 9.49 -4.02 -4.84
C VAL A 22 10.72 -4.05 -5.76
N THR A 23 10.66 -3.31 -6.87
CA THR A 23 11.72 -3.29 -7.89
C THR A 23 12.93 -2.47 -7.45
N ASP A 24 12.68 -1.29 -6.90
CA ASP A 24 13.68 -0.27 -6.59
C ASP A 24 13.36 0.47 -5.28
N GLU A 25 14.26 1.37 -4.89
CA GLU A 25 14.16 2.19 -3.68
C GLU A 25 12.93 3.11 -3.69
N ASN A 26 12.52 3.65 -4.84
CA ASN A 26 11.35 4.53 -4.91
C ASN A 26 10.06 3.76 -4.65
N VAL A 27 9.93 2.57 -5.26
CA VAL A 27 8.78 1.69 -5.02
C VAL A 27 8.75 1.23 -3.57
N ALA A 28 9.91 0.82 -3.02
CA ALA A 28 10.03 0.43 -1.61
C ALA A 28 9.54 1.54 -0.65
N LEU A 29 9.95 2.79 -0.90
CA LEU A 29 9.54 3.94 -0.09
C LEU A 29 8.02 4.15 -0.15
N ASN A 30 7.45 4.16 -1.35
CA ASN A 30 6.01 4.37 -1.54
C ASN A 30 5.17 3.28 -0.84
N VAL A 31 5.64 2.03 -0.88
CA VAL A 31 4.98 0.90 -0.21
C VAL A 31 5.07 1.03 1.32
N ILE A 32 6.23 1.40 1.88
CA ILE A 32 6.39 1.63 3.33
C ILE A 32 5.46 2.76 3.83
N VAL A 33 5.38 3.88 3.10
CA VAL A 33 4.49 5.01 3.45
C VAL A 33 3.02 4.57 3.42
N SER A 34 2.65 3.71 2.48
CA SER A 34 1.31 3.15 2.39
C SER A 34 1.00 2.24 3.58
N PHE A 35 1.96 1.41 4.01
CA PHE A 35 1.82 0.60 5.23
C PHE A 35 1.70 1.45 6.49
N LEU A 36 2.44 2.56 6.61
CA LEU A 36 2.31 3.47 7.75
C LEU A 36 0.89 4.05 7.87
N SER A 37 0.29 4.41 6.73
CA SER A 37 -1.09 4.89 6.67
C SER A 37 -2.10 3.81 7.12
N LEU A 38 -1.79 2.54 6.82
CA LEU A 38 -2.57 1.38 7.24
C LEU A 38 -2.44 1.13 8.76
N ALA A 39 -1.21 1.24 9.28
CA ALA A 39 -0.91 1.13 10.70
C ALA A 39 -1.58 2.24 11.52
N GLN A 40 -1.69 3.46 11.00
CA GLN A 40 -2.38 4.54 11.71
C GLN A 40 -3.83 4.17 12.06
N ARG A 41 -4.50 3.36 11.23
CA ARG A 41 -5.89 2.94 11.46
C ARG A 41 -6.00 1.71 12.37
N ARG A 42 -5.05 0.79 12.30
CA ARG A 42 -5.15 -0.55 12.92
C ARG A 42 -4.16 -0.80 14.07
N GLY A 43 -3.09 -0.02 14.15
CA GLY A 43 -2.03 -0.09 15.17
C GLY A 43 -1.09 -1.29 15.05
N VAL A 44 -1.31 -2.22 14.12
CA VAL A 44 -0.55 -3.46 13.98
C VAL A 44 -0.43 -3.87 12.52
N PHE A 45 0.63 -4.61 12.19
CA PHE A 45 0.84 -5.25 10.90
C PHE A 45 0.57 -6.75 11.00
N ALA A 46 -0.04 -7.32 9.96
CA ALA A 46 -0.08 -8.76 9.78
C ALA A 46 1.30 -9.32 9.38
N MET A 47 1.44 -10.64 9.40
CA MET A 47 2.73 -11.30 9.12
C MET A 47 3.20 -11.11 7.68
N ASP A 48 2.28 -11.16 6.71
CA ASP A 48 2.55 -10.90 5.30
C ASP A 48 2.97 -9.44 5.06
N GLU A 49 2.30 -8.50 5.72
CA GLU A 49 2.64 -7.08 5.70
C GLU A 49 4.04 -6.85 6.27
N SER A 50 4.36 -7.47 7.42
CA SER A 50 5.67 -7.36 8.05
C SER A 50 6.79 -7.91 7.15
N ALA A 51 6.56 -9.05 6.50
CA ALA A 51 7.50 -9.62 5.54
C ALA A 51 7.74 -8.70 4.34
N LYS A 52 6.67 -8.09 3.81
CA LYS A 52 6.79 -7.12 2.71
C LYS A 52 7.53 -5.85 3.13
N ILE A 53 7.27 -5.33 4.33
CA ILE A 53 8.00 -4.17 4.87
C ILE A 53 9.50 -4.47 4.96
N TRP A 54 9.88 -5.69 5.37
CA TRP A 54 11.27 -6.11 5.39
C TRP A 54 11.91 -6.13 3.99
N GLU A 55 11.23 -6.67 2.98
CA GLU A 55 11.68 -6.62 1.58
C GLU A 55 11.96 -5.18 1.12
N CYS A 56 11.08 -4.23 1.49
CA CYS A 56 11.29 -2.80 1.21
C CYS A 56 12.52 -2.25 1.94
N VAL A 57 12.71 -2.56 3.22
CA VAL A 57 13.87 -2.10 4.01
C VAL A 57 15.19 -2.60 3.41
N GLN A 58 15.23 -3.85 2.95
CA GLN A 58 16.42 -4.44 2.35
C GLN A 58 16.91 -3.68 1.10
N LYS A 59 16.03 -2.95 0.39
CA LYS A 59 16.45 -2.11 -0.75
C LYS A 59 17.33 -0.93 -0.35
N PHE A 60 17.20 -0.45 0.88
CA PHE A 60 17.98 0.68 1.39
C PHE A 60 19.24 0.25 2.14
N GLN A 61 19.36 -1.04 2.45
CA GLN A 61 20.56 -1.61 3.05
C GLN A 61 21.60 -1.86 1.95
N LYS A 62 22.39 -0.83 1.65
CA LYS A 62 23.66 -0.98 0.92
C LYS A 62 24.75 -1.25 1.94
N ASN A 63 25.48 -2.36 1.77
CA ASN A 63 26.70 -2.64 2.52
C ASN A 63 27.73 -1.51 2.36
#